data_AF-A0A0G4ESR0-F1
#
_entry.id   AF-A0A0G4ESR0-F1
#
_cell.length_a   1.000
_cell.length_b   1.000
_cell.length_c   1.000
_cell.angle_alpha   90.00
_cell.angle_beta   90.00
_cell.angle_gamma   90.00
#
_symmetry.space_group_name_H-M   'P 1'
#
loop_
_entity.id
_entity.type
_entity.pdbx_description
1 polymer ?
#
loop_
_entity_poly.entity_id
_entity_poly.type
_entity_poly.pdbx_seq_one_letter_code
_entity_poly.pdbx_strand_id
1 'polypeptide(L)'
;MALLRPWTVAVAVLSAICGYVIVSSPLDPVVVPSHDVAPMPTGAFPIQTFLNASKALYTNITGGGEAFAADKKGFVYTGTSEGRIIRLVDDDTWEHVAFTAPHRHLGDGSEEMCSKADIDNEPFCGRPLGLSFDKQGNLLVCDAYYGLMIFEWPEGSGNGGPAQGRILTDDSAPDGRRVVFCNTPVEGPDGLVYFTDSSAKFKRNRVFLELIESGATGALMSYDPSTKETRVLHKDLPFPNGMAVSFDETHLLINSCTRALIWKYHLTGSNKGELEVFGRNYPIIPDNIHRSPRGTYWVGGALPSTRAAIVARLYPWIRKLMAGLPYKVLVLLTLVTVVGGGGGWAMEIDDTGKVLRLVTDPSSRVRLTSEAFEHNDRMYVGSFVSKMPIFVADMPPT
;
A
#
# COMPACT_ATOMS: atom_id res chain seq x y z
N MET A 1 -40.19 11.69 -46.05
CA MET A 1 -39.29 11.66 -44.88
C MET A 1 -38.35 10.48 -45.05
N ALA A 2 -37.05 10.73 -45.26
CA ALA A 2 -36.07 9.65 -45.29
C ALA A 2 -35.84 9.18 -43.84
N LEU A 3 -36.25 7.95 -43.51
CA LEU A 3 -35.96 7.33 -42.22
C LEU A 3 -34.44 7.19 -42.09
N LEU A 4 -33.88 7.65 -40.97
CA LEU A 4 -32.46 7.47 -40.65
C LEU A 4 -32.12 5.97 -40.68
N ARG A 5 -30.97 5.63 -41.25
CA ARG A 5 -30.50 4.23 -41.28
C ARG A 5 -30.35 3.74 -39.84
N PRO A 6 -30.70 2.47 -39.52
CA PRO A 6 -30.57 1.92 -38.18
C PRO A 6 -29.18 2.11 -37.55
N TRP A 7 -28.13 2.01 -38.36
CA TRP A 7 -26.74 2.24 -37.92
C TRP A 7 -26.47 3.69 -37.50
N THR A 8 -27.09 4.68 -38.15
CA THR A 8 -26.95 6.10 -37.78
C THR A 8 -27.58 6.36 -36.41
N VAL A 9 -28.74 5.77 -36.15
CA VAL A 9 -29.41 5.85 -34.83
C VAL A 9 -28.57 5.17 -33.75
N ALA A 10 -28.04 3.97 -34.03
CA ALA A 10 -27.18 3.24 -33.09
C ALA A 10 -25.90 4.03 -32.74
N VAL A 11 -25.22 4.62 -33.72
CA VAL A 11 -24.04 5.45 -33.49
C VAL A 11 -24.37 6.69 -32.66
N ALA A 12 -25.49 7.36 -32.94
CA ALA A 12 -25.92 8.53 -32.17
C ALA A 12 -26.21 8.16 -30.70
N VAL A 13 -26.92 7.05 -30.46
CA VAL A 13 -27.22 6.55 -29.10
C VAL A 13 -25.94 6.18 -28.37
N LEU A 14 -25.03 5.43 -28.99
CA LEU A 14 -23.75 5.06 -28.37
C LEU A 14 -22.89 6.29 -28.06
N SER A 15 -22.87 7.28 -28.95
CA SER A 15 -22.15 8.53 -28.73
C SER A 15 -22.73 9.32 -27.56
N ALA A 16 -24.07 9.38 -27.44
CA ALA A 16 -24.74 10.02 -26.32
C ALA A 16 -24.45 9.31 -24.98
N ILE A 17 -24.45 7.97 -24.98
CA ILE A 17 -24.08 7.17 -23.80
C ILE A 17 -22.63 7.44 -23.41
N CYS A 18 -21.70 7.38 -24.35
CA CYS A 18 -20.28 7.68 -24.10
C CYS A 18 -20.10 9.11 -23.57
N GLY A 19 -20.78 10.09 -24.17
CA GLY A 19 -20.78 11.47 -23.72
C GLY A 19 -21.28 11.62 -22.29
N TYR A 20 -22.41 10.99 -21.96
CA TYR A 20 -22.96 10.96 -20.60
C TYR A 20 -21.97 10.35 -19.61
N VAL A 21 -21.42 9.16 -19.88
CA VAL A 21 -20.45 8.49 -19.00
C VAL A 21 -19.20 9.34 -18.78
N ILE A 22 -18.69 10.02 -19.80
CA ILE A 22 -17.53 10.90 -19.69
C ILE A 22 -17.84 12.10 -18.78
N VAL A 23 -19.00 12.73 -18.97
CA VAL A 23 -19.40 13.92 -18.20
C VAL A 23 -19.76 13.56 -16.76
N SER A 24 -20.38 12.42 -16.52
CA SER A 24 -20.78 11.96 -15.18
C SER A 24 -19.68 11.17 -14.46
N SER A 25 -18.50 11.00 -15.05
CA SER A 25 -17.43 10.18 -14.48
C SER A 25 -16.93 10.79 -13.17
N PRO A 26 -16.75 9.99 -12.11
CA PRO A 26 -16.14 10.48 -10.87
C PRO A 26 -14.64 10.73 -11.02
N LEU A 27 -14.05 10.31 -12.15
CA LEU A 27 -12.63 10.46 -12.38
C LEU A 27 -12.26 11.84 -12.90
N ASP A 28 -11.13 12.36 -12.42
CA ASP A 28 -10.44 13.51 -13.01
C ASP A 28 -9.02 13.15 -13.47
N PRO A 29 -8.89 12.32 -14.52
CA PRO A 29 -7.61 11.78 -14.93
C PRO A 29 -6.73 12.85 -15.56
N VAL A 30 -5.56 13.07 -14.97
CA VAL A 30 -4.52 13.94 -15.52
C VAL A 30 -3.70 13.23 -16.58
N VAL A 31 -3.15 13.98 -17.54
CA VAL A 31 -2.13 13.45 -18.44
C VAL A 31 -0.87 13.22 -17.62
N VAL A 32 -0.47 11.96 -17.45
CA VAL A 32 0.77 11.63 -16.77
C VAL A 32 1.92 11.94 -17.73
N PRO A 33 2.87 12.82 -17.36
CA PRO A 33 4.02 13.13 -18.21
C PRO A 33 4.77 11.87 -18.64
N SER A 34 5.27 11.82 -19.87
CA SER A 34 5.98 10.65 -20.38
C SER A 34 7.23 10.29 -19.57
N HIS A 35 7.87 11.29 -18.93
CA HIS A 35 9.01 11.10 -18.04
C HIS A 35 8.65 10.50 -16.68
N ASP A 36 7.38 10.54 -16.29
CA ASP A 36 6.85 9.89 -15.07
C ASP A 36 6.39 8.45 -15.35
N VAL A 37 6.51 7.99 -16.61
CA VAL A 37 6.12 6.66 -17.07
C VAL A 37 7.34 5.96 -17.67
N ALA A 38 8.23 5.53 -16.79
CA ALA A 38 9.54 5.01 -17.14
C ALA A 38 9.51 3.72 -17.97
N PRO A 39 10.43 3.56 -18.94
CA PRO A 39 10.77 2.24 -19.47
C PRO A 39 11.48 1.41 -18.38
N MET A 40 11.39 0.08 -18.46
CA MET A 40 12.21 -0.82 -17.64
C MET A 40 13.69 -0.43 -17.81
N PRO A 41 14.47 -0.29 -16.72
CA PRO A 41 15.92 -0.23 -16.83
C PRO A 41 16.42 -1.59 -17.35
N THR A 42 16.57 -1.73 -18.68
CA THR A 42 17.16 -2.94 -19.26
C THR A 42 18.65 -2.97 -18.98
N GLY A 43 19.12 -4.01 -18.28
CA GLY A 43 20.55 -4.31 -18.12
C GLY A 43 21.31 -3.51 -17.04
N ALA A 44 20.63 -2.77 -16.16
CA ALA A 44 21.31 -1.92 -15.16
C ALA A 44 21.66 -2.64 -13.84
N PHE A 45 20.96 -3.73 -13.49
CA PHE A 45 21.11 -4.45 -12.22
C PHE A 45 20.71 -5.94 -12.37
N PRO A 46 21.23 -6.84 -11.52
CA PRO A 46 20.89 -8.26 -11.55
C PRO A 46 19.41 -8.50 -11.20
N ILE A 47 18.79 -9.43 -11.93
CA ILE A 47 17.46 -9.99 -11.62
C ILE A 47 17.67 -11.35 -10.96
N GLN A 48 17.19 -11.50 -9.74
CA GLN A 48 17.27 -12.73 -8.96
C GLN A 48 15.91 -13.37 -8.81
N THR A 49 15.88 -14.69 -8.69
CA THR A 49 14.62 -15.46 -8.61
C THR A 49 14.41 -16.12 -7.25
N PHE A 50 15.05 -15.64 -6.18
CA PHE A 50 14.98 -16.34 -4.88
C PHE A 50 13.59 -16.27 -4.24
N LEU A 51 12.72 -15.32 -4.66
CA LEU A 51 11.29 -15.38 -4.28
C LEU A 51 10.62 -16.67 -4.78
N ASN A 52 11.12 -17.29 -5.85
CA ASN A 52 10.69 -18.62 -6.29
C ASN A 52 11.14 -19.77 -5.36
N ALA A 53 11.99 -19.53 -4.37
CA ALA A 53 12.29 -20.49 -3.32
C ALA A 53 11.42 -20.28 -2.08
N SER A 54 10.58 -19.23 -2.06
CA SER A 54 9.71 -18.94 -0.91
C SER A 54 8.70 -20.06 -0.65
N LYS A 55 8.42 -20.26 0.64
CA LYS A 55 7.39 -21.16 1.14
C LYS A 55 6.15 -20.34 1.47
N ALA A 56 4.98 -20.84 1.08
CA ALA A 56 3.73 -20.30 1.58
C ALA A 56 3.53 -20.83 3.00
N LEU A 57 3.49 -19.91 3.96
CA LEU A 57 3.35 -20.18 5.39
C LEU A 57 2.03 -19.59 5.89
N TYR A 58 1.59 -20.05 7.06
CA TYR A 58 0.38 -19.55 7.73
C TYR A 58 -0.87 -19.66 6.86
N THR A 59 -1.01 -20.74 6.08
CA THR A 59 -2.11 -20.92 5.11
C THR A 59 -3.49 -21.01 5.75
N ASN A 60 -3.56 -21.07 7.08
CA ASN A 60 -4.78 -21.04 7.88
C ASN A 60 -5.28 -19.62 8.20
N ILE A 61 -4.56 -18.56 7.83
CA ILE A 61 -5.05 -17.17 7.98
C ILE A 61 -5.88 -16.75 6.76
N THR A 62 -6.92 -15.96 7.00
CA THR A 62 -7.72 -15.39 5.92
C THR A 62 -7.05 -14.16 5.32
N GLY A 63 -6.07 -14.39 4.43
CA GLY A 63 -5.28 -13.34 3.79
C GLY A 63 -4.45 -12.53 4.77
N GLY A 64 -3.17 -12.36 4.51
CA GLY A 64 -2.31 -11.61 5.41
C GLY A 64 -1.03 -11.14 4.74
N GLY A 65 -0.21 -10.45 5.52
CA GLY A 65 1.05 -9.92 5.03
C GLY A 65 0.85 -8.78 4.07
N GLU A 66 0.06 -7.75 4.39
CA GLU A 66 0.12 -6.53 3.57
C GLU A 66 1.40 -5.76 3.89
N ALA A 67 1.67 -5.56 5.19
CA ALA A 67 2.95 -5.11 5.72
C ALA A 67 3.36 -5.95 6.94
N PHE A 68 4.63 -5.87 7.31
CA PHE A 68 5.19 -6.51 8.50
C PHE A 68 5.90 -5.49 9.40
N ALA A 69 5.94 -5.78 10.69
CA ALA A 69 6.77 -5.07 11.66
C ALA A 69 7.37 -6.07 12.66
N ALA A 70 8.57 -5.80 13.16
CA ALA A 70 9.17 -6.60 14.21
C ALA A 70 9.33 -5.78 15.50
N ASP A 71 9.05 -6.41 16.64
CA ASP A 71 9.30 -5.81 17.95
C ASP A 71 10.76 -5.98 18.37
N LYS A 72 11.14 -5.35 19.50
CA LYS A 72 12.50 -5.44 20.06
C LYS A 72 12.87 -6.85 20.57
N LYS A 73 11.90 -7.75 20.73
CA LYS A 73 12.11 -9.16 21.11
C LYS A 73 12.31 -10.04 19.87
N GLY A 74 12.11 -9.49 18.66
CA GLY A 74 12.26 -10.17 17.39
C GLY A 74 10.98 -10.85 16.89
N PHE A 75 9.83 -10.67 17.55
CA PHE A 75 8.56 -11.18 17.07
C PHE A 75 8.07 -10.37 15.87
N VAL A 76 7.56 -11.07 14.85
CA VAL A 76 7.02 -10.46 13.63
C VAL A 76 5.50 -10.37 13.73
N TYR A 77 4.97 -9.22 13.33
CA TYR A 77 3.56 -8.88 13.34
C TYR A 77 3.09 -8.54 11.94
N THR A 78 1.83 -8.84 11.64
CA THR A 78 1.18 -8.47 10.38
C THR A 78 -0.30 -8.24 10.55
N GLY A 79 -0.88 -7.43 9.68
CA GLY A 79 -2.31 -7.36 9.45
C GLY A 79 -2.85 -8.52 8.61
N THR A 80 -4.10 -8.89 8.82
CA THR A 80 -4.87 -9.81 7.97
C THR A 80 -5.98 -9.08 7.20
N SER A 81 -6.51 -9.72 6.17
CA SER A 81 -7.60 -9.15 5.37
C SER A 81 -8.96 -9.15 6.08
N GLU A 82 -9.08 -9.95 7.13
CA GLU A 82 -10.24 -9.97 8.03
C GLU A 82 -10.09 -8.98 9.20
N GLY A 83 -9.14 -8.04 9.14
CA GLY A 83 -9.02 -6.97 10.12
C GLY A 83 -8.33 -7.35 11.43
N ARG A 84 -7.62 -8.49 11.49
CA ARG A 84 -6.79 -8.86 12.64
C ARG A 84 -5.39 -8.29 12.52
N ILE A 85 -4.79 -8.05 13.66
CA ILE A 85 -3.34 -8.05 13.85
C ILE A 85 -2.99 -9.40 14.45
N ILE A 86 -1.98 -10.05 13.88
CA ILE A 86 -1.47 -11.33 14.36
C ILE A 86 0.03 -11.24 14.63
N ARG A 87 0.50 -12.05 15.57
CA ARG A 87 1.92 -12.31 15.83
C ARG A 87 2.28 -13.67 15.24
N LEU A 88 3.36 -13.72 14.49
CA LEU A 88 3.93 -14.95 13.94
C LEU A 88 4.82 -15.60 15.01
N VAL A 89 4.51 -16.85 15.39
CA VAL A 89 5.18 -17.54 16.51
C VAL A 89 6.24 -18.51 16.00
N ASP A 90 5.88 -19.33 15.01
CA ASP A 90 6.80 -20.19 14.26
C ASP A 90 6.41 -20.18 12.78
N ASP A 91 6.84 -21.15 11.97
CA ASP A 91 6.56 -21.18 10.53
C ASP A 91 5.09 -21.35 10.17
N ASP A 92 4.24 -21.92 11.02
CA ASP A 92 2.82 -22.15 10.71
C ASP A 92 1.85 -21.80 11.85
N THR A 93 2.36 -21.40 13.01
CA THR A 93 1.54 -20.94 14.14
C THR A 93 1.59 -19.43 14.31
N TRP A 94 0.44 -18.88 14.65
CA TRP A 94 0.25 -17.47 14.88
C TRP A 94 -0.72 -17.27 16.04
N GLU A 95 -0.64 -16.09 16.65
CA GLU A 95 -1.50 -15.69 17.74
C GLU A 95 -2.27 -14.44 17.36
N HIS A 96 -3.55 -14.40 17.73
CA HIS A 96 -4.33 -13.18 17.62
C HIS A 96 -3.80 -12.15 18.60
N VAL A 97 -3.55 -10.93 18.09
CA VAL A 97 -3.11 -9.80 18.91
C VAL A 97 -4.29 -8.88 19.19
N ALA A 98 -4.94 -8.38 18.14
CA ALA A 98 -6.09 -7.49 18.25
C ALA A 98 -6.89 -7.42 16.95
N PHE A 99 -8.05 -6.76 16.98
CA PHE A 99 -8.75 -6.28 15.79
C PHE A 99 -8.49 -4.78 15.61
N THR A 100 -8.41 -4.31 14.36
CA THR A 100 -8.38 -2.87 14.07
C THR A 100 -9.75 -2.22 14.17
N ALA A 101 -10.82 -2.93 13.80
CA ALA A 101 -12.17 -2.44 13.98
C ALA A 101 -12.53 -2.33 15.48
N PRO A 102 -12.81 -1.13 16.04
CA PRO A 102 -13.03 -0.95 17.48
C PRO A 102 -14.30 -1.59 18.03
N HIS A 103 -15.22 -2.01 17.17
CA HIS A 103 -16.43 -2.71 17.60
C HIS A 103 -16.25 -4.23 17.66
N ARG A 104 -15.13 -4.75 17.13
CA ARG A 104 -14.90 -6.18 16.99
C ARG A 104 -14.19 -6.77 18.21
N HIS A 105 -14.60 -7.96 18.58
CA HIS A 105 -13.98 -8.77 19.63
C HIS A 105 -14.22 -10.25 19.39
N LEU A 106 -13.41 -11.11 20.00
CA LEU A 106 -13.57 -12.55 19.85
C LEU A 106 -14.96 -12.99 20.36
N GLY A 107 -15.71 -13.71 19.52
CA GLY A 107 -17.04 -14.21 19.86
C GLY A 107 -18.20 -13.25 19.59
N ASP A 108 -17.97 -12.09 18.97
CA ASP A 108 -18.99 -11.10 18.63
C ASP A 108 -19.94 -11.49 17.47
N GLY A 109 -19.71 -12.66 16.84
CA GLY A 109 -20.47 -13.16 15.70
C GLY A 109 -20.07 -12.59 14.32
N SER A 110 -19.09 -11.66 14.27
CA SER A 110 -18.59 -11.07 13.02
C SER A 110 -17.67 -11.99 12.21
N GLU A 111 -17.19 -13.06 12.84
CA GLU A 111 -16.15 -13.94 12.31
C GLU A 111 -16.54 -14.59 10.98
N GLU A 112 -17.79 -15.04 10.83
CA GLU A 112 -18.25 -15.68 9.60
C GLU A 112 -18.24 -14.71 8.40
N MET A 113 -18.52 -13.43 8.64
CA MET A 113 -18.51 -12.42 7.59
C MET A 113 -17.09 -11.98 7.24
N CYS A 114 -16.24 -11.75 8.24
CA CYS A 114 -14.91 -11.22 8.04
C CYS A 114 -13.91 -12.25 7.51
N SER A 115 -14.05 -13.52 7.90
CA SER A 115 -13.22 -14.64 7.39
C SER A 115 -13.46 -15.00 5.92
N LYS A 116 -14.38 -14.31 5.22
CA LYS A 116 -14.56 -14.49 3.76
C LYS A 116 -13.50 -13.75 2.94
N ALA A 117 -12.76 -12.83 3.56
CA ALA A 117 -11.81 -11.93 2.89
C ALA A 117 -12.42 -11.24 1.66
N ASP A 118 -13.65 -10.77 1.81
CA ASP A 118 -14.32 -9.98 0.79
C ASP A 118 -13.94 -8.50 0.98
N ILE A 119 -13.44 -7.88 -0.09
CA ILE A 119 -13.07 -6.47 -0.09
C ILE A 119 -14.27 -5.56 0.22
N ASP A 120 -15.49 -6.02 -0.05
CA ASP A 120 -16.72 -5.30 0.25
C ASP A 120 -17.04 -5.32 1.76
N ASN A 121 -16.47 -6.26 2.54
CA ASN A 121 -16.64 -6.36 3.99
C ASN A 121 -15.56 -5.60 4.78
N GLU A 122 -14.43 -5.28 4.16
CA GLU A 122 -13.32 -4.57 4.82
C GLU A 122 -13.73 -3.26 5.55
N PRO A 123 -14.67 -2.42 5.04
CA PRO A 123 -15.12 -1.24 5.77
C PRO A 123 -15.72 -1.54 7.14
N PHE A 124 -16.31 -2.72 7.31
CA PHE A 124 -16.79 -3.20 8.61
C PHE A 124 -15.65 -3.89 9.37
N CYS A 125 -14.99 -4.85 8.74
CA CYS A 125 -14.05 -5.75 9.40
C CYS A 125 -12.74 -5.08 9.82
N GLY A 126 -12.33 -4.01 9.15
CA GLY A 126 -10.99 -3.44 9.20
C GLY A 126 -10.08 -4.04 8.13
N ARG A 127 -9.07 -3.28 7.72
CA ARG A 127 -7.98 -3.72 6.84
C ARG A 127 -6.69 -3.02 7.26
N PRO A 128 -5.93 -3.58 8.21
CA PRO A 128 -4.58 -3.10 8.52
C PRO A 128 -3.69 -3.24 7.28
N LEU A 129 -2.99 -2.14 6.96
CA LEU A 129 -2.02 -2.04 5.86
C LEU A 129 -0.62 -1.96 6.45
N GLY A 130 -0.08 -0.75 6.66
CA GLY A 130 1.22 -0.51 7.26
C GLY A 130 1.24 -0.61 8.78
N LEU A 131 2.30 -1.24 9.30
CA LEU A 131 2.58 -1.45 10.71
C LEU A 131 3.98 -0.92 11.03
N SER A 132 4.15 -0.31 12.20
CA SER A 132 5.48 0.04 12.74
C SER A 132 5.44 0.09 14.27
N PHE A 133 6.58 -0.18 14.92
CA PHE A 133 6.70 0.03 16.36
C PHE A 133 7.27 1.42 16.64
N ASP A 134 6.67 2.13 17.60
CA ASP A 134 7.24 3.35 18.14
C ASP A 134 8.42 3.03 19.09
N LYS A 135 9.15 4.06 19.52
CA LYS A 135 10.31 3.97 20.41
C LYS A 135 9.94 3.39 21.77
N GLN A 136 8.70 3.57 22.21
CA GLN A 136 8.15 3.04 23.46
C GLN A 136 7.74 1.56 23.34
N GLY A 137 7.67 1.03 22.12
CA GLY A 137 7.27 -0.35 21.85
C GLY A 137 5.76 -0.54 21.66
N ASN A 138 5.00 0.53 21.45
CA ASN A 138 3.62 0.43 21.01
C ASN A 138 3.58 0.18 19.51
N LEU A 139 2.55 -0.54 19.05
CA LEU A 139 2.35 -0.81 17.64
C LEU A 139 1.47 0.28 17.02
N LEU A 140 2.03 1.03 16.08
CA LEU A 140 1.33 1.96 15.20
C LEU A 140 0.80 1.21 13.98
N VAL A 141 -0.45 1.46 13.63
CA VAL A 141 -1.12 0.80 12.50
C VAL A 141 -1.91 1.82 11.70
N CYS A 142 -1.73 1.84 10.39
CA CYS A 142 -2.72 2.43 9.51
C CYS A 142 -3.74 1.36 9.12
N ASP A 143 -4.98 1.57 9.50
CA ASP A 143 -6.10 0.83 8.93
C ASP A 143 -6.72 1.63 7.78
N ALA A 144 -6.98 0.96 6.66
CA ALA A 144 -7.50 1.61 5.47
C ALA A 144 -8.87 2.29 5.64
N TYR A 145 -9.61 1.95 6.71
CA TYR A 145 -10.95 2.45 6.99
C TYR A 145 -11.08 3.12 8.36
N TYR A 146 -10.24 2.75 9.32
CA TYR A 146 -10.24 3.31 10.68
C TYR A 146 -9.11 4.33 10.95
N GLY A 147 -8.24 4.60 9.97
CA GLY A 147 -7.22 5.64 10.05
C GLY A 147 -5.98 5.20 10.84
N LEU A 148 -5.26 6.17 11.40
CA LEU A 148 -4.09 5.92 12.23
C LEU A 148 -4.52 5.42 13.61
N MET A 149 -3.92 4.33 14.05
CA MET A 149 -4.20 3.68 15.33
C MET A 149 -2.92 3.38 16.10
N ILE A 150 -3.04 3.32 17.42
CA ILE A 150 -2.00 2.82 18.32
C ILE A 150 -2.52 1.67 19.17
N PHE A 151 -1.66 0.68 19.38
CA PHE A 151 -1.90 -0.48 20.21
C PHE A 151 -0.82 -0.53 21.29
N GLU A 152 -1.21 -0.18 22.52
CA GLU A 152 -0.33 -0.01 23.67
C GLU A 152 -0.34 -1.30 24.51
N TRP A 153 0.83 -1.87 24.81
CA TRP A 153 0.92 -3.06 25.66
C TRP A 153 0.76 -2.67 27.13
N PRO A 154 -0.28 -3.16 27.84
CA PRO A 154 -0.40 -2.87 29.26
C PRO A 154 0.81 -3.38 30.03
N GLU A 155 1.27 -2.64 31.04
CA GLU A 155 2.33 -3.11 31.93
C GLU A 155 1.95 -4.46 32.56
N GLY A 156 2.89 -5.41 32.57
CA GLY A 156 2.64 -6.76 33.09
C GLY A 156 1.88 -7.70 32.16
N SER A 157 1.53 -7.28 30.94
CA SER A 157 0.88 -8.14 29.93
C SER A 157 1.75 -9.30 29.44
N GLY A 158 3.06 -9.28 29.73
CA GLY A 158 4.00 -10.34 29.35
C GLY A 158 4.13 -10.47 27.84
N ASN A 159 3.66 -11.60 27.29
CA ASN A 159 3.53 -11.83 25.85
C ASN A 159 2.08 -11.66 25.35
N GLY A 160 1.12 -11.36 26.22
CA GLY A 160 -0.26 -11.06 25.83
C GLY A 160 -0.34 -9.78 25.00
N GLY A 161 -1.20 -9.77 23.99
CA GLY A 161 -1.44 -8.60 23.14
C GLY A 161 -2.34 -7.54 23.80
N PRO A 162 -2.41 -6.33 23.24
CA PRO A 162 -3.35 -5.30 23.64
C PRO A 162 -4.79 -5.75 23.39
N ALA A 163 -5.69 -5.49 24.34
CA ALA A 163 -7.10 -5.86 24.21
C ALA A 163 -7.81 -5.12 23.06
N GLN A 164 -7.41 -3.86 22.80
CA GLN A 164 -7.99 -3.02 21.76
C GLN A 164 -7.04 -1.86 21.40
N GLY A 165 -7.07 -1.43 20.14
CA GLY A 165 -6.36 -0.24 19.67
C GLY A 165 -7.15 1.04 19.86
N ARG A 166 -6.44 2.16 19.96
CA ARG A 166 -7.02 3.51 20.02
C ARG A 166 -6.80 4.23 18.69
N ILE A 167 -7.87 4.76 18.11
CA ILE A 167 -7.79 5.63 16.94
C ILE A 167 -7.14 6.97 17.35
N LEU A 168 -6.12 7.38 16.60
CA LEU A 168 -5.35 8.61 16.82
C LEU A 168 -5.84 9.77 15.98
N THR A 169 -6.29 9.49 14.76
CA THR A 169 -6.79 10.47 13.82
C THR A 169 -8.31 10.36 13.75
N ASP A 170 -9.03 11.40 14.13
CA ASP A 170 -10.45 11.50 13.78
C ASP A 170 -10.60 12.22 12.43
N ASP A 171 -11.85 12.34 11.96
CA ASP A 171 -12.20 13.08 10.74
C ASP A 171 -11.97 14.61 10.86
N SER A 172 -11.37 15.10 11.96
CA SER A 172 -11.27 16.52 12.29
C SER A 172 -9.92 17.17 12.01
N ALA A 173 -9.11 16.62 11.07
CA ALA A 173 -7.83 17.23 10.72
C ALA A 173 -7.97 18.76 10.52
N PRO A 174 -7.08 19.60 11.10
CA PRO A 174 -7.29 21.05 11.28
C PRO A 174 -7.52 21.85 9.99
N ASP A 175 -7.20 21.28 8.83
CA ASP A 175 -7.37 21.87 7.50
C ASP A 175 -8.60 21.34 6.76
N GLY A 176 -9.47 20.58 7.44
CA GLY A 176 -10.69 20.00 6.89
C GLY A 176 -10.48 18.76 6.02
N ARG A 177 -9.25 18.23 5.93
CA ARG A 177 -8.98 16.99 5.16
C ARG A 177 -9.20 15.75 6.03
N ARG A 178 -10.20 14.95 5.68
CA ARG A 178 -10.39 13.61 6.29
C ARG A 178 -9.36 12.61 5.78
N VAL A 179 -8.95 11.70 6.66
CA VAL A 179 -8.17 10.51 6.27
C VAL A 179 -9.12 9.54 5.55
N VAL A 180 -8.80 9.16 4.32
CA VAL A 180 -9.68 8.32 3.49
C VAL A 180 -9.08 6.95 3.24
N PHE A 181 -7.76 6.87 3.11
CA PHE A 181 -7.02 5.67 2.77
C PHE A 181 -5.63 5.69 3.45
N CYS A 182 -5.62 5.61 4.79
CA CYS A 182 -4.39 5.52 5.61
C CYS A 182 -3.59 4.30 5.17
N ASN A 183 -2.29 4.47 4.93
CA ASN A 183 -1.46 3.40 4.41
C ASN A 183 -0.33 3.01 5.36
N THR A 184 0.66 3.88 5.61
CA THR A 184 1.83 3.50 6.42
C THR A 184 2.14 4.54 7.50
N PRO A 185 2.24 4.15 8.79
CA PRO A 185 2.76 5.00 9.85
C PRO A 185 4.26 4.74 10.14
N VAL A 186 5.01 5.77 10.53
CA VAL A 186 6.35 5.67 11.14
C VAL A 186 6.54 6.75 12.20
N GLU A 187 7.26 6.45 13.28
CA GLU A 187 7.69 7.49 14.23
C GLU A 187 9.02 8.11 13.76
N GLY A 188 9.08 9.44 13.69
CA GLY A 188 10.29 10.18 13.36
C GLY A 188 11.23 10.41 14.55
N PRO A 189 12.44 10.96 14.30
CA PRO A 189 13.40 11.30 15.36
C PRO A 189 12.85 12.37 16.33
N ASP A 190 11.97 13.24 15.87
CA ASP A 190 11.34 14.31 16.65
C ASP A 190 10.12 13.84 17.48
N GLY A 191 9.78 12.55 17.44
CA GLY A 191 8.68 11.95 18.21
C GLY A 191 7.30 12.15 17.57
N LEU A 192 7.23 12.76 16.38
CA LEU A 192 6.00 12.81 15.60
C LEU A 192 5.76 11.46 14.91
N VAL A 193 4.50 11.07 14.82
CA VAL A 193 4.08 9.93 13.99
C VAL A 193 3.71 10.44 12.62
N TYR A 194 4.53 10.16 11.62
CA TYR A 194 4.24 10.47 10.23
C TYR A 194 3.42 9.35 9.61
N PHE A 195 2.47 9.68 8.74
CA PHE A 195 1.72 8.67 8.00
C PHE A 195 1.26 9.15 6.64
N THR A 196 1.03 8.21 5.73
CA THR A 196 0.53 8.48 4.38
C THR A 196 -0.97 8.25 4.28
N ASP A 197 -1.65 9.14 3.58
CA ASP A 197 -3.04 8.99 3.14
C ASP A 197 -3.06 8.90 1.61
N SER A 198 -3.29 7.71 1.08
CA SER A 198 -3.03 7.39 -0.33
C SER A 198 -3.92 8.13 -1.33
N SER A 199 -5.13 8.52 -0.93
CA SER A 199 -6.10 9.18 -1.82
C SER A 199 -7.02 10.07 -1.00
N ALA A 200 -7.44 11.21 -1.56
CA ALA A 200 -8.54 12.00 -0.97
C ALA A 200 -9.93 11.53 -1.44
N LYS A 201 -10.00 10.61 -2.42
CA LYS A 201 -11.23 10.30 -3.18
C LYS A 201 -11.67 8.86 -3.03
N PHE A 202 -10.72 7.92 -3.06
CA PHE A 202 -11.02 6.50 -3.15
C PHE A 202 -10.48 5.76 -1.93
N LYS A 203 -11.35 5.00 -1.27
CA LYS A 203 -10.95 4.03 -0.24
C LYS A 203 -10.31 2.80 -0.88
N ARG A 204 -9.72 1.93 -0.06
CA ARG A 204 -9.07 0.68 -0.46
C ARG A 204 -9.92 -0.22 -1.37
N ASN A 205 -11.21 -0.37 -1.10
CA ASN A 205 -12.14 -1.14 -1.94
C ASN A 205 -12.42 -0.53 -3.34
N ARG A 206 -11.87 0.66 -3.62
CA ARG A 206 -11.91 1.37 -4.90
C ARG A 206 -10.51 1.69 -5.45
N VAL A 207 -9.46 1.02 -4.97
CA VAL A 207 -8.05 1.27 -5.36
C VAL A 207 -7.79 1.29 -6.87
N PHE A 208 -8.53 0.50 -7.67
CA PHE A 208 -8.32 0.50 -9.12
C PHE A 208 -8.79 1.79 -9.79
N LEU A 209 -9.75 2.51 -9.19
CA LEU A 209 -10.11 3.86 -9.65
C LEU A 209 -8.97 4.86 -9.37
N GLU A 210 -8.27 4.75 -8.24
CA GLU A 210 -7.07 5.56 -7.95
C GLU A 210 -5.97 5.30 -8.99
N LEU A 211 -5.71 4.03 -9.32
CA LEU A 211 -4.74 3.68 -10.35
C LEU A 211 -5.11 4.23 -11.74
N ILE A 212 -6.39 4.14 -12.13
CA ILE A 212 -6.89 4.61 -13.43
C ILE A 212 -6.88 6.14 -13.49
N GLU A 213 -7.33 6.82 -12.43
CA GLU A 213 -7.26 8.28 -12.35
C GLU A 213 -5.82 8.75 -12.46
N SER A 214 -4.91 8.09 -11.72
CA SER A 214 -3.50 8.44 -11.64
C SER A 214 -3.26 9.90 -11.24
N GLY A 215 -4.22 10.44 -10.48
CA GLY A 215 -4.22 11.79 -9.92
C GLY A 215 -3.22 11.91 -8.77
N ALA A 216 -3.03 13.15 -8.33
CA ALA A 216 -2.20 13.48 -7.19
C ALA A 216 -3.12 14.02 -6.11
N THR A 217 -3.75 13.13 -5.34
CA THR A 217 -4.74 13.51 -4.31
C THR A 217 -4.35 13.07 -2.90
N GLY A 218 -3.31 12.26 -2.75
CA GLY A 218 -2.84 11.79 -1.47
C GLY A 218 -2.08 12.85 -0.68
N ALA A 219 -1.72 12.52 0.56
CA ALA A 219 -1.04 13.43 1.46
C ALA A 219 -0.02 12.71 2.37
N LEU A 220 1.00 13.46 2.78
CA LEU A 220 1.82 13.16 3.96
C LEU A 220 1.22 13.90 5.15
N MET A 221 0.99 13.20 6.24
CA MET A 221 0.41 13.72 7.47
C MET A 221 1.32 13.42 8.66
N SER A 222 1.16 14.16 9.74
CA SER A 222 1.79 13.88 11.04
C SER A 222 0.77 13.94 12.16
N TYR A 223 0.92 13.07 13.14
CA TYR A 223 0.24 13.11 14.43
C TYR A 223 1.26 13.39 15.52
N ASP A 224 0.97 14.37 16.37
CA ASP A 224 1.78 14.72 17.53
C ASP A 224 1.17 14.08 18.80
N PRO A 225 1.81 13.07 19.41
CA PRO A 225 1.30 12.42 20.60
C PRO A 225 1.12 13.34 21.81
N SER A 226 1.87 14.45 21.87
CA SER A 226 1.83 15.40 22.99
C SER A 226 0.63 16.34 22.93
N THR A 227 0.30 16.83 21.73
CA THR A 227 -0.83 17.74 21.51
C THR A 227 -2.09 17.00 21.06
N LYS A 228 -1.95 15.74 20.63
CA LYS A 228 -2.99 14.92 19.99
C LYS A 228 -3.53 15.54 18.70
N GLU A 229 -2.74 16.40 18.06
CA GLU A 229 -3.11 17.05 16.82
C GLU A 229 -2.57 16.28 15.62
N THR A 230 -3.42 16.15 14.59
CA THR A 230 -3.00 15.70 13.26
C THR A 230 -2.77 16.92 12.38
N ARG A 231 -1.78 16.90 11.48
CA ARG A 231 -1.52 17.97 10.50
C ARG A 231 -1.21 17.38 9.14
N VAL A 232 -1.63 18.07 8.09
CA VAL A 232 -1.20 17.77 6.72
C VAL A 232 0.11 18.50 6.46
N LEU A 233 1.16 17.76 6.14
CA LEU A 233 2.49 18.28 5.87
C LEU A 233 2.72 18.54 4.37
N HIS A 234 2.18 17.68 3.51
CA HIS A 234 2.24 17.83 2.06
C HIS A 234 0.97 17.26 1.43
N LYS A 235 0.37 17.99 0.48
CA LYS A 235 -0.81 17.58 -0.30
C LYS A 235 -0.41 17.18 -1.71
N ASP A 236 -1.38 16.72 -2.48
CA ASP A 236 -1.24 16.48 -3.91
C ASP A 236 -0.10 15.51 -4.25
N LEU A 237 0.06 14.47 -3.40
CA LEU A 237 1.00 13.40 -3.66
C LEU A 237 0.35 12.34 -4.57
N PRO A 238 1.05 11.87 -5.62
CA PRO A 238 0.56 10.78 -6.47
C PRO A 238 0.62 9.44 -5.74
N PHE A 239 -0.51 9.01 -5.18
CA PHE A 239 -0.66 7.75 -4.45
C PHE A 239 0.53 7.45 -3.50
N PRO A 240 0.74 8.26 -2.45
CA PRO A 240 1.72 7.96 -1.41
C PRO A 240 1.33 6.68 -0.68
N ASN A 241 2.27 5.76 -0.50
CA ASN A 241 2.00 4.43 0.05
C ASN A 241 3.00 4.15 1.19
N GLY A 242 3.88 3.16 1.03
CA GLY A 242 4.97 2.85 1.95
C GLY A 242 5.84 4.04 2.30
N MET A 243 6.28 4.08 3.55
CA MET A 243 7.21 5.09 4.04
C MET A 243 8.21 4.52 5.04
N ALA A 244 9.44 5.03 5.00
CA ALA A 244 10.49 4.71 5.97
C ALA A 244 11.26 5.97 6.38
N VAL A 245 11.76 5.99 7.62
CA VAL A 245 12.75 6.98 8.07
C VAL A 245 14.12 6.56 7.54
N SER A 246 14.91 7.53 7.09
CA SER A 246 16.28 7.29 6.62
C SER A 246 17.18 6.73 7.71
N PHE A 247 18.29 6.08 7.34
CA PHE A 247 19.25 5.55 8.31
C PHE A 247 19.87 6.60 9.23
N ASP A 248 20.11 7.81 8.70
CA ASP A 248 20.65 8.96 9.43
C ASP A 248 19.56 9.82 10.10
N GLU A 249 18.29 9.39 10.00
CA GLU A 249 17.12 10.07 10.55
C GLU A 249 16.93 11.53 10.08
N THR A 250 17.48 11.89 8.92
CA THR A 250 17.35 13.26 8.39
C THR A 250 16.14 13.45 7.49
N HIS A 251 15.54 12.37 6.97
CA HIS A 251 14.43 12.45 6.02
C HIS A 251 13.53 11.21 6.04
N LEU A 252 12.33 11.35 5.46
CA LEU A 252 11.43 10.25 5.13
C LEU A 252 11.58 9.89 3.65
N LEU A 253 11.54 8.60 3.35
CA LEU A 253 11.38 8.05 2.01
C LEU A 253 9.92 7.64 1.83
N ILE A 254 9.26 8.13 0.79
CA ILE A 254 7.82 7.93 0.57
C ILE A 254 7.58 7.39 -0.84
N ASN A 255 7.06 6.17 -0.94
CA ASN A 255 6.76 5.52 -2.20
C ASN A 255 5.57 6.20 -2.90
N SER A 256 5.70 6.42 -4.21
CA SER A 256 4.63 6.94 -5.07
C SER A 256 4.24 5.89 -6.11
N CYS A 257 3.11 5.21 -5.87
CA CYS A 257 2.71 4.08 -6.71
C CYS A 257 2.44 4.51 -8.17
N THR A 258 1.72 5.61 -8.37
CA THR A 258 1.29 6.05 -9.72
C THR A 258 2.37 6.79 -10.51
N ARG A 259 3.58 6.93 -9.95
CA ARG A 259 4.73 7.57 -10.62
C ARG A 259 5.99 6.69 -10.65
N ALA A 260 5.95 5.50 -10.05
CA ALA A 260 7.09 4.60 -9.95
C ALA A 260 8.37 5.32 -9.47
N LEU A 261 8.23 6.12 -8.41
CA LEU A 261 9.30 6.91 -7.80
C LEU A 261 9.18 6.90 -6.28
N ILE A 262 10.22 7.41 -5.62
CA ILE A 262 10.29 7.62 -4.19
C ILE A 262 10.58 9.10 -3.93
N TRP A 263 9.77 9.72 -3.09
CA TRP A 263 10.00 11.07 -2.59
C TRP A 263 10.90 11.05 -1.36
N LYS A 264 11.66 12.12 -1.17
CA LYS A 264 12.40 12.44 0.04
C LYS A 264 11.77 13.67 0.68
N TYR A 265 11.31 13.53 1.92
CA TYR A 265 10.81 14.63 2.75
C TYR A 265 11.80 14.94 3.86
N HIS A 266 12.34 16.15 3.89
CA HIS A 266 13.38 16.53 4.84
C HIS A 266 12.79 16.77 6.24
N LEU A 267 13.31 16.04 7.24
CA LEU A 267 12.91 16.16 8.65
C LEU A 267 13.76 17.18 9.41
N THR A 268 15.00 17.40 8.95
CA THR A 268 16.00 18.26 9.59
C THR A 268 16.71 19.14 8.56
N GLY A 269 17.59 20.03 9.03
CA GLY A 269 18.40 20.91 8.18
C GLY A 269 17.64 22.12 7.60
N SER A 270 18.31 22.85 6.69
CA SER A 270 17.76 24.07 6.05
C SER A 270 16.55 23.80 5.18
N ASN A 271 16.43 22.58 4.64
CA ASN A 271 15.36 22.18 3.74
C ASN A 271 14.22 21.49 4.50
N LYS A 272 14.19 21.54 5.84
CA LYS A 272 13.15 20.90 6.66
C LYS A 272 11.76 21.26 6.14
N GLY A 273 10.95 20.24 5.87
CA GLY A 273 9.60 20.40 5.34
C GLY A 273 9.50 20.41 3.82
N GLU A 274 10.63 20.46 3.11
CA GLU A 274 10.66 20.38 1.65
C GLU A 274 10.58 18.92 1.17
N LEU A 275 10.03 18.75 -0.03
CA LEU A 275 9.88 17.48 -0.72
C LEU A 275 10.68 17.50 -2.02
N GLU A 276 11.51 16.49 -2.26
CA GLU A 276 12.24 16.30 -3.51
C GLU A 276 12.20 14.84 -3.97
N VAL A 277 12.60 14.58 -5.22
CA VAL A 277 12.66 13.19 -5.71
C VAL A 277 13.95 12.53 -5.24
N PHE A 278 13.83 11.43 -4.52
CA PHE A 278 14.95 10.60 -4.08
C PHE A 278 15.46 9.73 -5.23
N GLY A 279 14.54 9.01 -5.87
CA GLY A 279 14.80 8.19 -7.03
C GLY A 279 13.53 7.99 -7.83
N ARG A 280 13.67 7.75 -9.13
CA ARG A 280 12.55 7.59 -10.07
C ARG A 280 12.87 6.54 -11.11
N ASN A 281 11.88 6.24 -11.94
CA ASN A 281 11.99 5.26 -13.02
C ASN A 281 12.24 3.84 -12.52
N TYR A 282 11.63 3.50 -11.39
CA TYR A 282 11.78 2.17 -10.83
C TYR A 282 11.16 1.10 -11.74
N PRO A 283 11.76 -0.11 -11.80
CA PRO A 283 11.29 -1.22 -12.65
C PRO A 283 9.92 -1.76 -12.22
N ILE A 284 9.50 -1.45 -10.99
CA ILE A 284 8.27 -1.90 -10.35
C ILE A 284 7.50 -0.70 -9.83
N ILE A 285 6.20 -0.89 -9.63
CA ILE A 285 5.37 0.06 -8.86
C ILE A 285 5.71 -0.15 -7.38
N PRO A 286 6.39 0.81 -6.73
CA PRO A 286 6.80 0.66 -5.34
C PRO A 286 5.57 0.70 -4.43
N ASP A 287 5.56 -0.17 -3.42
CA ASP A 287 4.45 -0.31 -2.47
C ASP A 287 4.94 0.00 -1.05
N ASN A 288 5.30 -0.98 -0.21
CA ASN A 288 5.99 -0.74 1.08
C ASN A 288 7.51 -0.63 0.95
N ILE A 289 8.16 0.09 1.89
CA ILE A 289 9.62 0.27 1.96
C ILE A 289 10.13 0.05 3.38
N HIS A 290 11.19 -0.74 3.54
CA HIS A 290 11.81 -1.02 4.84
C HIS A 290 13.31 -0.93 4.79
N ARG A 291 13.90 -0.51 5.91
CA ARG A 291 15.35 -0.59 6.13
C ARG A 291 15.76 -2.05 6.25
N SER A 292 16.75 -2.45 5.47
CA SER A 292 17.46 -3.72 5.65
C SER A 292 18.52 -3.56 6.76
N PRO A 293 18.73 -4.58 7.61
CA PRO A 293 19.88 -4.66 8.50
C PRO A 293 21.25 -4.55 7.77
N ARG A 294 21.27 -4.71 6.45
CA ARG A 294 22.46 -4.62 5.59
C ARG A 294 22.79 -3.19 5.12
N GLY A 295 22.06 -2.17 5.60
CA GLY A 295 22.31 -0.76 5.27
C GLY A 295 21.70 -0.30 3.93
N THR A 296 20.72 -1.04 3.41
CA THR A 296 19.97 -0.76 2.17
C THR A 296 18.48 -0.67 2.47
N TYR A 297 17.64 -0.43 1.46
CA TYR A 297 16.19 -0.51 1.61
C TYR A 297 15.60 -1.59 0.70
N TRP A 298 14.70 -2.39 1.25
CA TRP A 298 13.83 -3.26 0.47
C TRP A 298 12.54 -2.54 0.14
N VAL A 299 12.08 -2.68 -1.11
CA VAL A 299 10.84 -2.10 -1.60
C VAL A 299 10.00 -3.18 -2.27
N GLY A 300 8.78 -3.39 -1.76
CA GLY A 300 7.80 -4.28 -2.36
C GLY A 300 7.29 -3.74 -3.70
N GLY A 301 6.99 -4.63 -4.65
CA GLY A 301 6.57 -4.28 -6.00
C GLY A 301 5.26 -4.91 -6.43
N ALA A 302 4.20 -4.10 -6.54
CA ALA A 302 2.89 -4.59 -6.96
C ALA A 302 2.95 -5.28 -8.33
N LEU A 303 3.61 -4.63 -9.30
CA LEU A 303 3.76 -5.10 -10.67
C LEU A 303 4.83 -4.30 -11.42
N PRO A 304 5.32 -4.77 -12.58
CA PRO A 304 6.27 -4.01 -13.38
C PRO A 304 5.72 -2.65 -13.79
N SER A 305 6.48 -1.57 -13.61
CA SER A 305 6.02 -0.19 -13.87
C SER A 305 5.56 0.02 -15.32
N THR A 306 6.19 -0.68 -16.27
CA THR A 306 5.79 -0.70 -17.69
C THR A 306 4.40 -1.29 -17.97
N ARG A 307 3.85 -2.11 -17.07
CA ARG A 307 2.48 -2.60 -17.17
C ARG A 307 1.48 -1.56 -16.67
N ALA A 308 1.74 -0.94 -15.51
CA ALA A 308 0.91 0.17 -15.00
C ALA A 308 0.86 1.34 -16.00
N ALA A 309 1.99 1.60 -16.66
CA ALA A 309 2.13 2.58 -17.73
C ALA A 309 1.08 2.45 -18.86
N ILE A 310 0.61 1.24 -19.15
CA ILE A 310 -0.39 0.99 -20.20
C ILE A 310 -1.67 1.78 -19.90
N VAL A 311 -2.13 1.75 -18.64
CA VAL A 311 -3.32 2.47 -18.19
C VAL A 311 -3.05 3.97 -18.11
N ALA A 312 -1.91 4.37 -17.54
CA ALA A 312 -1.54 5.78 -17.39
C ALA A 312 -1.43 6.52 -18.73
N ARG A 313 -1.03 5.83 -19.80
CA ARG A 313 -0.90 6.37 -21.16
C ARG A 313 -2.23 6.48 -21.93
N LEU A 314 -3.32 5.92 -21.41
CA LEU A 314 -4.63 6.08 -22.04
C LEU A 314 -5.08 7.55 -21.99
N TYR A 315 -5.74 8.01 -23.04
CA TYR A 315 -6.34 9.34 -23.06
C TYR A 315 -7.31 9.51 -21.87
N PRO A 316 -7.34 10.70 -21.23
CA PRO A 316 -8.23 10.97 -20.09
C PRO A 316 -9.69 10.54 -20.31
N TRP A 317 -10.26 10.78 -21.50
CA TRP A 317 -11.63 10.40 -21.81
C TRP A 317 -11.86 8.89 -21.85
N ILE A 318 -10.85 8.09 -22.26
CA ILE A 318 -10.92 6.62 -22.24
C ILE A 318 -10.97 6.13 -20.79
N ARG A 319 -10.13 6.71 -19.92
CA ARG A 319 -10.13 6.38 -18.49
C ARG A 319 -11.47 6.71 -17.84
N LYS A 320 -12.09 7.85 -18.21
CA LYS A 320 -13.45 8.19 -17.77
C LYS A 320 -14.50 7.18 -18.24
N LEU A 321 -14.41 6.68 -19.48
CA LEU A 321 -15.28 5.61 -19.97
C LEU A 321 -15.10 4.29 -19.21
N MET A 322 -13.86 3.92 -18.90
CA MET A 322 -13.56 2.72 -18.10
C MET A 322 -14.22 2.78 -16.72
N ALA A 323 -14.24 3.96 -16.08
CA ALA A 323 -14.89 4.16 -14.79
C ALA A 323 -16.43 4.04 -14.82
N GLY A 324 -17.04 4.04 -16.00
CA GLY A 324 -18.48 3.79 -16.17
C GLY A 324 -18.85 2.30 -16.14
N LEU A 325 -17.88 1.40 -16.19
CA LEU A 325 -18.12 -0.04 -16.11
C LEU A 325 -18.52 -0.47 -14.68
N PRO A 326 -19.30 -1.55 -14.52
CA PRO A 326 -19.47 -2.17 -13.21
C PRO A 326 -18.10 -2.47 -12.58
N TYR A 327 -17.88 -2.08 -11.32
CA TYR A 327 -16.55 -2.09 -10.72
C TYR A 327 -15.86 -3.46 -10.80
N LYS A 328 -16.59 -4.57 -10.59
CA LYS A 328 -16.02 -5.93 -10.72
C LYS A 328 -15.51 -6.25 -12.13
N VAL A 329 -16.18 -5.73 -13.17
CA VAL A 329 -15.72 -5.83 -14.57
C VAL A 329 -14.46 -4.99 -14.78
N LEU A 330 -14.43 -3.77 -14.23
CA LEU A 330 -13.26 -2.90 -14.29
C LEU A 330 -12.03 -3.53 -13.63
N VAL A 331 -12.21 -4.12 -12.46
CA VAL A 331 -11.16 -4.86 -11.74
C VAL A 331 -10.66 -6.02 -12.59
N LEU A 332 -11.55 -6.85 -13.13
CA LEU A 332 -11.17 -7.98 -13.98
C LEU A 332 -10.37 -7.52 -15.21
N LEU A 333 -10.83 -6.49 -15.91
CA LEU A 333 -10.12 -5.92 -17.06
C LEU A 333 -8.73 -5.41 -16.66
N THR A 334 -8.64 -4.70 -15.53
CA THR A 334 -7.36 -4.15 -15.05
C THR A 334 -6.39 -5.28 -14.66
N LEU A 335 -6.86 -6.31 -13.97
CA LEU A 335 -6.04 -7.49 -13.63
C LEU A 335 -5.54 -8.22 -14.88
N VAL A 336 -6.41 -8.47 -15.85
CA VAL A 336 -6.01 -9.16 -17.10
C VAL A 336 -5.01 -8.34 -17.91
N THR A 337 -5.20 -7.02 -17.99
CA THR A 337 -4.36 -6.14 -18.83
C THR A 337 -3.03 -5.76 -18.19
N VAL A 338 -3.03 -5.50 -16.88
CA VAL A 338 -1.88 -4.96 -16.14
C VAL A 338 -1.14 -6.05 -15.38
N VAL A 339 -1.86 -7.02 -14.80
CA VAL A 339 -1.26 -8.04 -13.92
C VAL A 339 -0.94 -9.33 -14.68
N GLY A 340 -1.57 -9.59 -15.83
CA GLY A 340 -1.49 -10.84 -16.61
C GLY A 340 -0.10 -11.48 -16.67
N GLY A 341 0.12 -12.48 -15.80
CA GLY A 341 1.34 -13.31 -15.70
C GLY A 341 2.49 -12.76 -14.84
N GLY A 342 2.26 -11.69 -14.08
CA GLY A 342 3.31 -11.03 -13.28
C GLY A 342 3.61 -11.77 -11.98
N GLY A 343 4.88 -12.19 -11.84
CA GLY A 343 5.44 -12.75 -10.62
C GLY A 343 5.35 -11.83 -9.40
N GLY A 344 5.82 -12.30 -8.25
CA GLY A 344 6.13 -11.43 -7.12
C GLY A 344 7.31 -10.54 -7.50
N TRP A 345 7.38 -9.33 -6.94
CA TRP A 345 8.50 -8.41 -7.20
C TRP A 345 8.91 -7.68 -5.94
N ALA A 346 10.23 -7.51 -5.78
CA ALA A 346 10.82 -6.62 -4.80
C ALA A 346 12.13 -6.06 -5.36
N MET A 347 12.54 -4.87 -4.95
CA MET A 347 13.84 -4.32 -5.29
C MET A 347 14.60 -3.90 -4.04
N GLU A 348 15.92 -4.01 -4.10
CA GLU A 348 16.81 -3.42 -3.11
C GLU A 348 17.39 -2.13 -3.69
N ILE A 349 17.38 -1.06 -2.90
CA ILE A 349 17.97 0.23 -3.25
C ILE A 349 18.97 0.68 -2.19
N ASP A 350 19.98 1.45 -2.58
CA ASP A 350 20.90 2.10 -1.64
C ASP A 350 20.32 3.43 -1.09
N ASP A 351 21.11 4.10 -0.25
CA ASP A 351 20.83 5.40 0.36
C ASP A 351 20.87 6.58 -0.62
N THR A 352 21.15 6.33 -1.90
CA THR A 352 21.03 7.30 -3.00
C THR A 352 19.82 7.04 -3.90
N GLY A 353 19.04 5.99 -3.61
CA GLY A 353 17.88 5.57 -4.39
C GLY A 353 18.22 4.75 -5.62
N LYS A 354 19.48 4.33 -5.78
CA LYS A 354 19.92 3.48 -6.89
C LYS A 354 19.52 2.03 -6.64
N VAL A 355 18.95 1.39 -7.65
CA VAL A 355 18.60 -0.05 -7.60
C VAL A 355 19.86 -0.90 -7.62
N LEU A 356 20.03 -1.71 -6.59
CA LEU A 356 21.13 -2.66 -6.44
C LEU A 356 20.77 -4.03 -7.05
N ARG A 357 19.54 -4.50 -6.82
CA ARG A 357 19.01 -5.73 -7.41
C ARG A 357 17.48 -5.69 -7.48
N LEU A 358 16.96 -6.46 -8.43
CA LEU A 358 15.54 -6.78 -8.54
C LEU A 358 15.35 -8.27 -8.24
N VAL A 359 14.32 -8.61 -7.48
CA VAL A 359 13.99 -9.98 -7.13
C VAL A 359 12.58 -10.28 -7.60
N THR A 360 12.37 -11.47 -8.18
CA THR A 360 11.07 -11.87 -8.70
C THR A 360 10.75 -13.34 -8.49
N ASP A 361 9.47 -13.68 -8.51
CA ASP A 361 8.98 -15.06 -8.61
C ASP A 361 8.36 -15.31 -10.01
N PRO A 362 9.11 -15.86 -10.98
CA PRO A 362 8.58 -16.12 -12.31
C PRO A 362 7.46 -17.17 -12.34
N SER A 363 7.34 -18.01 -11.30
CA SER A 363 6.27 -19.00 -11.20
C SER A 363 4.91 -18.38 -10.85
N SER A 364 4.91 -17.09 -10.48
CA SER A 364 3.71 -16.35 -10.09
C SER A 364 2.95 -17.04 -8.95
N ARG A 365 3.65 -17.67 -8.00
CA ARG A 365 3.09 -18.13 -6.73
C ARG A 365 2.89 -16.93 -5.82
N VAL A 366 3.89 -16.05 -5.75
CA VAL A 366 3.75 -14.70 -5.22
C VAL A 366 3.23 -13.80 -6.34
N ARG A 367 2.29 -12.90 -6.03
CA ARG A 367 1.75 -11.89 -6.96
C ARG A 367 1.35 -10.65 -6.20
N LEU A 368 1.35 -9.50 -6.89
CA LEU A 368 0.87 -8.25 -6.31
C LEU A 368 1.56 -7.98 -4.97
N THR A 369 2.90 -8.04 -4.99
CA THR A 369 3.72 -7.96 -3.78
C THR A 369 3.61 -6.55 -3.21
N SER A 370 3.14 -6.45 -1.97
CA SER A 370 3.11 -5.17 -1.25
C SER A 370 4.39 -4.96 -0.45
N GLU A 371 5.03 -6.04 0.01
CA GLU A 371 6.05 -5.95 1.04
C GLU A 371 7.21 -6.92 0.81
N ALA A 372 8.40 -6.47 1.21
CA ALA A 372 9.62 -7.27 1.29
C ALA A 372 10.36 -6.87 2.58
N PHE A 373 10.09 -7.61 3.65
CA PHE A 373 10.58 -7.31 4.99
C PHE A 373 11.68 -8.30 5.39
N GLU A 374 12.92 -7.82 5.46
CA GLU A 374 14.07 -8.61 5.92
C GLU A 374 14.16 -8.59 7.44
N HIS A 375 14.06 -9.75 8.07
CA HIS A 375 14.20 -9.91 9.52
C HIS A 375 14.74 -11.30 9.88
N ASN A 376 15.74 -11.36 10.77
CA ASN A 376 16.39 -12.61 11.20
C ASN A 376 16.80 -13.55 10.04
N ASP A 377 17.49 -13.00 9.03
CA ASP A 377 17.94 -13.71 7.82
C ASP A 377 16.81 -14.34 6.98
N ARG A 378 15.57 -13.86 7.16
CA ARG A 378 14.41 -14.25 6.38
C ARG A 378 13.81 -13.04 5.70
N MET A 379 13.28 -13.25 4.51
CA MET A 379 12.47 -12.29 3.77
C MET A 379 11.01 -12.68 3.91
N TYR A 380 10.23 -11.85 4.59
CA TYR A 380 8.78 -11.92 4.64
C TYR A 380 8.20 -11.13 3.47
N VAL A 381 7.42 -11.81 2.64
CA VAL A 381 6.93 -11.28 1.36
C VAL A 381 5.43 -11.20 1.44
N GLY A 382 4.95 -9.97 1.31
CA GLY A 382 3.55 -9.62 1.48
C GLY A 382 2.78 -9.49 0.17
N SER A 383 1.45 -9.48 0.26
CA SER A 383 0.56 -9.13 -0.84
C SER A 383 -0.64 -8.32 -0.34
N PHE A 384 -1.03 -7.31 -1.11
CA PHE A 384 -2.25 -6.56 -0.83
C PHE A 384 -3.53 -7.31 -1.22
N VAL A 385 -3.42 -8.51 -1.83
CA VAL A 385 -4.56 -9.35 -2.21
C VAL A 385 -5.07 -10.14 -1.00
N SER A 386 -6.35 -9.96 -0.68
CA SER A 386 -7.00 -10.48 0.52
C SER A 386 -7.03 -12.00 0.69
N LYS A 387 -6.55 -12.81 -0.28
CA LYS A 387 -6.57 -14.29 -0.19
C LYS A 387 -5.20 -14.92 -0.35
N MET A 388 -4.13 -14.12 -0.34
CA MET A 388 -2.78 -14.62 -0.47
C MET A 388 -2.24 -15.06 0.90
N PRO A 389 -1.53 -16.20 0.98
CA PRO A 389 -0.77 -16.56 2.16
C PRO A 389 0.46 -15.65 2.29
N ILE A 390 1.10 -15.69 3.45
CA ILE A 390 2.39 -15.04 3.67
C ILE A 390 3.46 -15.93 3.05
N PHE A 391 4.37 -15.34 2.29
CA PHE A 391 5.50 -16.06 1.72
C PHE A 391 6.77 -15.73 2.50
N VAL A 392 7.57 -16.74 2.83
CA VAL A 392 8.84 -16.54 3.51
C VAL A 392 9.95 -17.23 2.73
N ALA A 393 11.04 -16.51 2.48
CA ALA A 393 12.25 -17.04 1.85
C ALA A 393 13.45 -16.82 2.77
N ASP A 394 14.40 -17.74 2.76
CA ASP A 394 15.68 -17.52 3.41
C ASP A 394 16.49 -16.49 2.62
N MET A 395 17.12 -15.55 3.31
CA MET A 395 17.95 -14.55 2.68
C MET A 395 19.22 -15.20 2.12
N PRO A 396 19.66 -14.84 0.90
CA PRO A 396 20.96 -15.26 0.41
C PRO A 396 22.07 -14.78 1.35
N PRO A 397 23.13 -15.59 1.55
CA PRO A 397 24.33 -15.13 2.24
C PRO A 397 24.88 -13.86 1.56
N THR A 398 25.38 -12.94 2.38
CA THR A 398 25.95 -11.64 1.97
C THR A 398 27.20 -11.80 1.11
#